data_AF-A0AAV2QB88-F1
#
_entry.id   AF-A0AAV2QB88-F1
#
_cell.length_a   1.000
_cell.length_b   1.000
_cell.length_c   1.000
_cell.angle_alpha   90.00
_cell.angle_beta   90.00
_cell.angle_gamma   90.00
#
_symmetry.space_group_name_H-M   'P 1'
#
loop_
_entity.id
_entity.type
_entity.pdbx_description
1 polymer ?
#
loop_
_entity_poly.entity_id
_entity_poly.type
_entity_poly.pdbx_seq_one_letter_code
_entity_poly.pdbx_strand_id
1 'polypeptide(L)'
;MQVPSLKIFNERNQTICLGYNSASITIMRQHRHGVTGGRRKLLYLLNTIDTNFQVTLLKKVGNQFEKTPQYNRRYEKLASLTKISQRYLYNFGPKEKRSFAQKRLNSKYQKSDSYFFERSSDEKKKMYPNPHPKKVPIKQKLCYQHYNECKKLFHELYNATSQKFLALLYNMVGPSTVHMHIRVVMVIFEIKFQKSILDLGGTCWVSKEQFEKIILEQVKDHHYAFFIKSIERLVDHPNASRVKEFIMPYRRKMATQGADEEIPKLLYTEDGIPYMTHEGRRKTANAKVTVYGEGSGNITINGRNILYFTNIQDREQVLFPLQFSKLLGKVDVVAEVEGGGMSGQSGSIRYGIAMCCRSFLDREMIEDMRLAGLLMYDLRRRERKKPGQKGPRAKFTWKKR
;
A
#
# COMPACT_ATOMS: atom_id res chain seq x y z
N MET A 1 -30.33 -53.58 6.66
CA MET A 1 -30.23 -52.83 7.93
C MET A 1 -30.98 -51.52 7.77
N GLN A 2 -32.07 -51.35 8.52
CA GLN A 2 -32.84 -50.11 8.56
C GLN A 2 -31.96 -48.97 9.05
N VAL A 3 -31.87 -47.88 8.29
CA VAL A 3 -31.22 -46.65 8.74
C VAL A 3 -32.29 -45.80 9.45
N PRO A 4 -32.05 -45.31 10.67
CA PRO A 4 -33.04 -44.48 11.37
C PRO A 4 -33.17 -43.13 10.66
N SER A 5 -34.40 -42.73 10.36
CA SER A 5 -34.72 -41.41 9.80
C SER A 5 -34.83 -40.38 10.93
N LEU A 6 -33.93 -39.40 10.94
CA LEU A 6 -34.00 -38.24 11.84
C LEU A 6 -35.10 -37.28 11.34
N LYS A 7 -36.20 -37.18 12.09
CA LYS A 7 -37.24 -36.16 11.90
C LYS A 7 -36.87 -34.91 12.69
N ILE A 8 -36.70 -33.78 12.00
CA ILE A 8 -36.55 -32.46 12.62
C ILE A 8 -37.82 -31.67 12.31
N PHE A 9 -38.51 -31.21 13.34
CA PHE A 9 -39.69 -30.34 13.22
C PHE A 9 -39.26 -28.87 13.16
N ASN A 10 -39.96 -28.08 12.34
CA ASN A 10 -39.90 -26.62 12.35
C ASN A 10 -41.15 -26.07 13.06
N GLU A 11 -41.14 -24.81 13.53
CA GLU A 11 -42.17 -24.15 14.37
C GLU A 11 -43.59 -24.05 13.76
N ARG A 12 -43.85 -24.70 12.61
CA ARG A 12 -45.16 -24.78 11.96
C ARG A 12 -45.62 -26.22 11.64
N ASN A 13 -45.04 -27.24 12.26
CA ASN A 13 -45.47 -28.65 12.16
C ASN A 13 -45.79 -29.15 10.72
N GLN A 14 -44.88 -28.91 9.77
CA GLN A 14 -44.92 -29.56 8.46
C GLN A 14 -43.70 -30.47 8.28
N THR A 15 -43.94 -31.73 7.92
CA THR A 15 -42.92 -32.73 7.60
C THR A 15 -42.42 -32.56 6.16
N ILE A 16 -41.14 -32.27 5.97
CA ILE A 16 -40.49 -32.27 4.65
C ILE A 16 -39.53 -33.46 4.59
N CYS A 17 -39.85 -34.44 3.74
CA CYS A 17 -38.98 -35.58 3.44
C CYS A 17 -38.06 -35.22 2.27
N LEU A 18 -36.75 -35.15 2.48
CA LEU A 18 -35.75 -35.00 1.41
C LEU A 18 -35.18 -36.38 1.05
N GLY A 19 -35.67 -36.96 -0.05
CA GLY A 19 -35.07 -38.14 -0.66
C GLY A 19 -33.87 -37.76 -1.53
N TYR A 20 -32.71 -38.38 -1.30
CA TYR A 20 -31.55 -38.27 -2.17
C TYR A 20 -31.65 -39.32 -3.29
N ASN A 21 -31.90 -38.89 -4.53
CA ASN A 21 -31.72 -39.75 -5.70
C ASN A 21 -30.37 -39.46 -6.36
N SER A 22 -29.55 -40.51 -6.47
CA SER A 22 -28.34 -40.58 -7.30
C SER A 22 -28.73 -40.61 -8.78
N ALA A 23 -28.40 -39.55 -9.52
CA ALA A 23 -28.53 -39.54 -10.98
C ALA A 23 -27.13 -39.46 -11.63
N SER A 24 -26.70 -40.59 -12.15
CA SER A 24 -25.62 -40.77 -13.12
C SER A 24 -25.92 -40.00 -14.41
N ILE A 25 -24.94 -39.20 -14.87
CA ILE A 25 -25.03 -38.45 -16.13
C ILE A 25 -24.55 -39.37 -17.26
N THR A 26 -25.50 -39.88 -18.04
CA THR A 26 -25.24 -40.53 -19.34
C THR A 26 -25.24 -39.45 -20.43
N ILE A 27 -24.14 -39.38 -21.18
CA ILE A 27 -23.97 -38.48 -22.32
C ILE A 27 -24.75 -39.07 -23.50
N MET A 28 -25.82 -38.41 -23.93
CA MET A 28 -26.48 -38.68 -25.22
C MET A 28 -26.42 -37.44 -26.11
N ARG A 29 -25.94 -37.72 -27.33
CA ARG A 29 -25.60 -36.82 -28.43
C ARG A 29 -26.82 -36.71 -29.33
N GLN A 30 -27.42 -35.52 -29.49
CA GLN A 30 -28.35 -35.24 -30.59
C GLN A 30 -28.21 -33.81 -31.13
N HIS A 31 -28.39 -33.70 -32.43
CA HIS A 31 -28.16 -32.54 -33.30
C HIS A 31 -29.32 -31.53 -33.32
N ARG A 32 -28.95 -30.26 -33.60
CA ARG A 32 -29.64 -29.16 -34.32
C ARG A 32 -31.15 -28.90 -34.07
N HIS A 33 -31.46 -27.71 -33.52
CA HIS A 33 -32.12 -26.56 -34.19
C HIS A 33 -32.78 -25.62 -33.13
N GLY A 34 -32.87 -24.32 -33.45
CA GLY A 34 -33.87 -23.43 -32.87
C GLY A 34 -33.37 -22.37 -31.87
N VAL A 35 -33.23 -21.14 -32.37
CA VAL A 35 -33.00 -19.91 -31.61
C VAL A 35 -34.25 -19.56 -30.78
N THR A 36 -34.02 -18.94 -29.61
CA THR A 36 -34.97 -18.26 -28.68
C THR A 36 -35.12 -18.95 -27.30
N GLY A 37 -34.32 -18.51 -26.33
CA GLY A 37 -34.45 -18.99 -24.94
C GLY A 37 -33.42 -18.49 -23.93
N GLY A 38 -32.46 -17.65 -24.34
CA GLY A 38 -31.31 -17.26 -23.49
C GLY A 38 -31.55 -16.13 -22.49
N ARG A 39 -32.63 -15.35 -22.60
CA ARG A 39 -32.81 -14.12 -21.78
C ARG A 39 -33.59 -14.31 -20.48
N ARG A 40 -34.47 -15.33 -20.35
CA ARG A 40 -35.28 -15.52 -19.13
C ARG A 40 -34.63 -16.41 -18.06
N LYS A 41 -33.73 -17.33 -18.45
CA LYS A 41 -33.01 -18.19 -17.48
C LYS A 41 -31.90 -17.47 -16.71
N LEU A 42 -31.32 -16.40 -17.25
CA LEU A 42 -30.26 -15.62 -16.58
C LEU A 42 -30.81 -14.71 -15.46
N LEU A 43 -32.00 -14.14 -15.62
CA LEU A 43 -32.65 -13.30 -14.60
C LEU A 43 -33.09 -14.11 -13.37
N TYR A 44 -33.50 -15.36 -13.55
CA TYR A 44 -33.86 -16.25 -12.43
C TYR A 44 -32.64 -16.79 -11.64
N LEU A 45 -31.49 -16.94 -12.31
CA LEU A 45 -30.24 -17.39 -11.67
C LEU A 45 -29.49 -16.27 -10.94
N LEU A 46 -29.77 -15.01 -11.25
CA LEU A 46 -29.09 -13.85 -10.64
C LEU A 46 -29.84 -13.25 -9.43
N ASN A 47 -31.16 -13.47 -9.33
CA ASN A 47 -31.99 -12.95 -8.22
C ASN A 47 -32.21 -13.94 -7.06
N THR A 48 -31.57 -15.11 -7.06
CA THR A 48 -31.71 -16.13 -6.00
C THR A 48 -30.50 -16.21 -5.06
N ILE A 49 -29.62 -15.22 -5.09
CA ILE A 49 -28.46 -15.16 -4.20
C ILE A 49 -28.61 -13.93 -3.32
N ASP A 50 -29.39 -14.07 -2.24
CA ASP A 50 -29.39 -13.14 -1.13
C ASP A 50 -27.97 -13.09 -0.54
N THR A 51 -27.23 -12.08 -0.99
CA THR A 51 -25.85 -11.77 -0.55
C THR A 51 -25.76 -11.59 0.97
N ASN A 52 -26.86 -11.22 1.62
CA ASN A 52 -26.95 -11.12 3.08
C ASN A 52 -27.01 -12.49 3.77
N PHE A 53 -27.66 -13.51 3.18
CA PHE A 53 -27.72 -14.85 3.75
C PHE A 53 -26.37 -15.58 3.63
N GLN A 54 -25.61 -15.33 2.54
CA GLN A 54 -24.25 -15.84 2.40
C GLN A 54 -23.30 -15.26 3.44
N VAL A 55 -23.41 -13.97 3.81
CA VAL A 55 -22.49 -13.34 4.77
C VAL A 55 -22.75 -13.79 6.21
N THR A 56 -24.00 -14.00 6.62
CA THR A 56 -24.33 -14.56 7.94
C THR A 56 -24.03 -16.05 8.03
N LEU A 57 -24.25 -16.83 6.96
CA LEU A 57 -23.80 -18.22 6.93
C LEU A 57 -22.27 -18.28 6.97
N LEU A 58 -21.55 -17.50 6.16
CA LEU A 58 -20.07 -17.49 6.15
C LEU A 58 -19.46 -17.08 7.49
N LYS A 59 -20.12 -16.19 8.26
CA LYS A 59 -19.68 -15.83 9.62
C LYS A 59 -19.97 -16.93 10.65
N LYS A 60 -21.09 -17.66 10.57
CA LYS A 60 -21.39 -18.82 11.43
C LYS A 60 -20.56 -20.06 11.06
N VAL A 61 -20.27 -20.23 9.77
CA VAL A 61 -19.49 -21.32 9.18
C VAL A 61 -17.98 -21.12 9.37
N GLY A 62 -17.53 -19.87 9.55
CA GLY A 62 -16.13 -19.53 9.83
C GLY A 62 -15.55 -20.16 11.10
N ASN A 63 -16.41 -20.51 12.08
CA ASN A 63 -15.99 -21.14 13.33
C ASN A 63 -16.02 -22.68 13.31
N GLN A 64 -16.51 -23.32 12.22
CA GLN A 64 -16.63 -24.78 12.13
C GLN A 64 -15.78 -25.44 11.02
N PHE A 65 -15.08 -24.66 10.19
CA PHE A 65 -14.33 -25.18 9.02
C PHE A 65 -12.80 -25.25 9.22
N GLU A 66 -12.34 -25.61 10.43
CA GLU A 66 -10.90 -25.80 10.65
C GLU A 66 -10.35 -27.14 10.14
N LYS A 67 -11.17 -27.97 9.47
CA LYS A 67 -10.76 -29.33 9.10
C LYS A 67 -11.36 -29.76 7.74
N THR A 68 -10.60 -29.85 6.63
CA THR A 68 -10.66 -30.97 5.61
C THR A 68 -9.83 -30.79 4.30
N PRO A 69 -9.44 -31.89 3.60
CA PRO A 69 -8.98 -31.90 2.18
C PRO A 69 -9.98 -31.32 1.17
N GLN A 70 -11.23 -31.12 1.60
CA GLN A 70 -12.27 -30.43 0.82
C GLN A 70 -11.92 -28.95 0.57
N TYR A 71 -11.14 -28.32 1.45
CA TYR A 71 -10.70 -26.94 1.27
C TYR A 71 -9.74 -26.79 0.08
N ASN A 72 -8.73 -27.66 -0.04
CA ASN A 72 -7.77 -27.61 -1.16
C ASN A 72 -8.50 -27.80 -2.51
N ARG A 73 -9.48 -28.72 -2.55
CA ARG A 73 -10.36 -28.89 -3.71
C ARG A 73 -11.19 -27.64 -4.02
N ARG A 74 -11.72 -26.95 -3.00
CA ARG A 74 -12.44 -25.67 -3.18
C ARG A 74 -11.50 -24.59 -3.70
N TYR A 75 -10.28 -24.53 -3.20
CA TYR A 75 -9.26 -23.58 -3.64
C TYR A 75 -8.87 -23.80 -5.11
N GLU A 76 -8.63 -25.04 -5.52
CA GLU A 76 -8.36 -25.41 -6.91
C GLU A 76 -9.53 -25.06 -7.84
N LYS A 77 -10.77 -25.32 -7.40
CA LYS A 77 -11.98 -24.90 -8.11
C LYS A 77 -12.07 -23.38 -8.24
N LEU A 78 -11.76 -22.63 -7.19
CA LEU A 78 -11.73 -21.16 -7.27
C LEU A 78 -10.60 -20.67 -8.19
N ALA A 79 -9.46 -21.34 -8.22
CA ALA A 79 -8.35 -21.02 -9.11
C ALA A 79 -8.68 -21.29 -10.58
N SER A 80 -9.41 -22.37 -10.87
CA SER A 80 -9.89 -22.64 -12.23
C SER A 80 -10.98 -21.65 -12.65
N LEU A 81 -11.95 -21.36 -11.79
CA LEU A 81 -13.01 -20.39 -12.04
C LEU A 81 -12.47 -18.97 -12.25
N THR A 82 -11.48 -18.54 -11.48
CA THR A 82 -10.82 -17.24 -11.70
C THR A 82 -10.07 -17.19 -13.02
N LYS A 83 -9.37 -18.26 -13.43
CA LYS A 83 -8.77 -18.32 -14.78
C LYS A 83 -9.82 -18.24 -15.89
N ILE A 84 -10.98 -18.88 -15.69
CA ILE A 84 -12.10 -18.87 -16.64
C ILE A 84 -12.72 -17.46 -16.73
N SER A 85 -13.04 -16.83 -15.60
CA SER A 85 -13.59 -15.46 -15.57
C SER A 85 -12.62 -14.44 -16.17
N GLN A 86 -11.32 -14.63 -15.95
CA GLN A 86 -10.27 -13.83 -16.55
C GLN A 86 -10.30 -13.89 -18.09
N ARG A 87 -10.53 -15.07 -18.68
CA ARG A 87 -10.68 -15.26 -20.14
C ARG A 87 -11.96 -14.62 -20.67
N TYR A 88 -13.07 -14.73 -19.96
CA TYR A 88 -14.33 -14.09 -20.36
C TYR A 88 -14.20 -12.56 -20.40
N LEU A 89 -13.69 -11.95 -19.33
CA LEU A 89 -13.47 -10.50 -19.25
C LEU A 89 -12.53 -10.00 -20.37
N TYR A 90 -11.51 -10.79 -20.71
CA TYR A 90 -10.63 -10.50 -21.83
C TYR A 90 -11.36 -10.51 -23.18
N ASN A 91 -12.32 -11.42 -23.39
CA ASN A 91 -13.12 -11.51 -24.60
C ASN A 91 -14.12 -10.35 -24.76
N PHE A 92 -14.69 -9.88 -23.64
CA PHE A 92 -15.61 -8.74 -23.61
C PHE A 92 -14.93 -7.37 -23.75
N GLY A 93 -13.59 -7.28 -23.60
CA GLY A 93 -12.84 -6.05 -23.77
C GLY A 93 -12.60 -5.65 -25.24
N PRO A 94 -12.28 -4.37 -25.53
CA PRO A 94 -12.05 -3.87 -26.89
C PRO A 94 -10.88 -4.60 -27.60
N LYS A 95 -11.07 -4.86 -28.91
CA LYS A 95 -10.27 -5.80 -29.73
C LYS A 95 -8.77 -5.47 -29.80
N GLU A 96 -8.39 -4.19 -29.72
CA GLU A 96 -7.00 -3.70 -29.87
C GLU A 96 -6.06 -4.17 -28.74
N LYS A 97 -6.58 -4.62 -27.60
CA LYS A 97 -5.79 -4.88 -26.38
C LYS A 97 -5.50 -6.36 -26.11
N ARG A 98 -5.73 -7.22 -27.11
CA ARG A 98 -5.75 -8.69 -26.99
C ARG A 98 -4.34 -9.32 -26.86
N SER A 99 -3.27 -8.78 -27.42
CA SER A 99 -1.95 -9.45 -27.35
C SER A 99 -1.08 -9.02 -26.15
N PHE A 100 -1.42 -9.27 -24.86
CA PHE A 100 -0.51 -8.89 -23.75
C PHE A 100 -0.62 -9.74 -22.45
N ALA A 101 0.55 -10.10 -21.89
CA ALA A 101 0.81 -11.06 -20.81
C ALA A 101 0.20 -10.79 -19.41
N GLN A 102 0.14 -11.87 -18.60
CA GLN A 102 -0.45 -12.04 -17.25
C GLN A 102 -0.24 -10.89 -16.23
N LYS A 103 0.89 -10.17 -16.26
CA LYS A 103 1.20 -9.12 -15.27
C LYS A 103 0.32 -7.87 -15.45
N ARG A 104 -0.04 -7.51 -16.68
CA ARG A 104 -0.85 -6.32 -17.00
C ARG A 104 -2.36 -6.57 -16.98
N LEU A 105 -2.75 -7.85 -16.96
CA LEU A 105 -4.13 -8.29 -16.77
C LEU A 105 -4.69 -7.80 -15.43
N ASN A 106 -3.94 -7.87 -14.32
CA ASN A 106 -4.38 -7.36 -13.00
C ASN A 106 -4.68 -5.85 -12.99
N SER A 107 -3.86 -5.02 -13.68
CA SER A 107 -4.11 -3.58 -13.81
C SER A 107 -5.26 -3.27 -14.78
N LYS A 108 -5.46 -4.11 -15.79
CA LYS A 108 -6.61 -4.01 -16.70
C LYS A 108 -7.90 -4.44 -16.00
N TYR A 109 -7.89 -5.45 -15.12
CA TYR A 109 -9.04 -5.87 -14.31
C TYR A 109 -9.55 -4.75 -13.42
N GLN A 110 -8.65 -4.07 -12.70
CA GLN A 110 -9.06 -2.93 -11.87
C GLN A 110 -9.67 -1.79 -12.69
N LYS A 111 -9.20 -1.57 -13.92
CA LYS A 111 -9.73 -0.56 -14.85
C LYS A 111 -11.01 -0.99 -15.58
N SER A 112 -11.15 -2.29 -15.89
CA SER A 112 -12.35 -2.83 -16.52
C SER A 112 -13.48 -2.95 -15.52
N ASP A 113 -13.21 -3.38 -14.29
CA ASP A 113 -14.21 -3.45 -13.23
C ASP A 113 -14.75 -2.05 -12.92
N SER A 114 -13.89 -1.01 -12.93
CA SER A 114 -14.35 0.37 -12.80
C SER A 114 -15.12 0.90 -14.00
N TYR A 115 -14.95 0.31 -15.18
CA TYR A 115 -15.67 0.68 -16.40
C TYR A 115 -17.04 0.00 -16.47
N PHE A 116 -17.15 -1.25 -16.02
CA PHE A 116 -18.41 -1.99 -15.98
C PHE A 116 -19.28 -1.62 -14.76
N PHE A 117 -18.66 -1.15 -13.67
CA PHE A 117 -19.37 -0.72 -12.46
C PHE A 117 -18.98 0.71 -12.10
N GLU A 118 -19.79 1.68 -12.54
CA GLU A 118 -19.71 3.07 -12.11
C GLU A 118 -20.12 3.16 -10.63
N ARG A 119 -19.13 3.13 -9.73
CA ARG A 119 -19.34 3.24 -8.28
C ARG A 119 -18.46 4.30 -7.66
N SER A 120 -18.91 4.85 -6.53
CA SER A 120 -18.21 5.87 -5.77
C SER A 120 -16.86 5.36 -5.22
N SER A 121 -15.89 6.25 -5.05
CA SER A 121 -14.52 5.90 -4.58
C SER A 121 -14.49 5.23 -3.20
N ASP A 122 -15.44 5.55 -2.33
CA ASP A 122 -15.55 4.96 -1.00
C ASP A 122 -16.06 3.51 -1.04
N GLU A 123 -16.86 3.16 -2.04
CA GLU A 123 -17.28 1.78 -2.30
C GLU A 123 -16.16 0.94 -2.93
N LYS A 124 -15.27 1.56 -3.72
CA LYS A 124 -14.11 0.87 -4.32
C LYS A 124 -13.17 0.27 -3.26
N LYS A 125 -13.06 0.87 -2.07
CA LYS A 125 -12.28 0.32 -0.94
C LYS A 125 -12.93 -0.88 -0.26
N LYS A 126 -14.27 -0.98 -0.31
CA LYS A 126 -15.05 -2.09 0.24
C LYS A 126 -15.12 -3.29 -0.71
N MET A 127 -14.68 -3.11 -1.95
CA MET A 127 -14.61 -4.19 -2.92
C MET A 127 -13.45 -5.12 -2.56
N TYR A 128 -13.76 -6.38 -2.34
CA TYR A 128 -12.77 -7.42 -2.54
C TYR A 128 -12.39 -7.35 -4.02
N PRO A 129 -11.13 -7.09 -4.39
CA PRO A 129 -10.70 -7.41 -5.74
C PRO A 129 -11.10 -8.86 -6.02
N ASN A 130 -11.15 -9.28 -7.28
CA ASN A 130 -11.21 -10.70 -7.61
C ASN A 130 -9.75 -11.18 -7.81
N PRO A 131 -8.87 -11.16 -6.78
CA PRO A 131 -7.48 -11.50 -7.00
C PRO A 131 -7.42 -13.00 -7.31
N HIS A 132 -6.39 -13.41 -8.03
CA HIS A 132 -6.07 -14.83 -8.12
C HIS A 132 -6.03 -15.41 -6.70
N PRO A 133 -6.60 -16.58 -6.42
CA PRO A 133 -6.69 -17.14 -5.06
C PRO A 133 -5.33 -17.32 -4.37
N LYS A 134 -4.20 -17.26 -5.10
CA LYS A 134 -2.82 -17.25 -4.55
C LYS A 134 -2.45 -15.95 -3.84
N LYS A 135 -3.16 -14.86 -4.14
CA LYS A 135 -2.95 -13.54 -3.55
C LYS A 135 -3.89 -13.25 -2.39
N VAL A 136 -4.90 -14.09 -2.14
CA VAL A 136 -5.67 -14.05 -0.89
C VAL A 136 -4.81 -14.80 0.13
N PRO A 137 -4.22 -14.11 1.11
CA PRO A 137 -3.42 -14.76 2.13
C PRO A 137 -4.38 -15.47 3.08
N ILE A 138 -4.83 -16.66 2.72
CA ILE A 138 -5.60 -17.47 3.65
C ILE A 138 -4.57 -18.07 4.60
N LYS A 139 -4.51 -17.53 5.82
CA LYS A 139 -3.66 -18.01 6.91
C LYS A 139 -4.08 -19.44 7.26
N GLN A 140 -3.59 -20.42 6.51
CA GLN A 140 -3.73 -21.80 6.90
C GLN A 140 -2.48 -22.20 7.67
N LYS A 141 -2.67 -22.49 8.95
CA LYS A 141 -1.95 -23.61 9.54
C LYS A 141 -2.36 -24.82 8.68
N LEU A 142 -1.42 -25.45 7.99
CA LEU A 142 -1.65 -26.71 7.32
C LEU A 142 -1.89 -27.76 8.40
N CYS A 143 -3.07 -27.74 9.03
CA CYS A 143 -3.45 -28.64 10.11
C CYS A 143 -3.43 -30.12 9.66
N TYR A 144 -3.37 -30.34 8.34
CA TYR A 144 -3.31 -31.66 7.70
C TYR A 144 -1.91 -32.23 7.50
N GLN A 145 -0.85 -31.51 7.87
CA GLN A 145 0.52 -32.02 7.83
C GLN A 145 1.14 -32.09 9.22
N HIS A 146 0.31 -32.34 10.24
CA HIS A 146 0.85 -32.63 11.57
C HIS A 146 1.10 -34.12 11.74
N TYR A 147 0.37 -34.96 11.03
CA TYR A 147 0.50 -36.41 11.09
C TYR A 147 0.70 -37.00 9.70
N ASN A 148 1.71 -37.86 9.54
CA ASN A 148 1.81 -38.74 8.38
C ASN A 148 0.56 -39.63 8.28
N GLU A 149 0.37 -40.30 7.14
CA GLU A 149 -0.68 -41.33 6.96
C GLU A 149 -0.64 -42.38 8.09
N CYS A 150 0.54 -42.60 8.67
CA CYS A 150 0.80 -43.48 9.82
C CYS A 150 0.59 -42.83 11.22
N LYS A 151 -0.05 -41.66 11.33
CA LYS A 151 -0.25 -40.92 12.60
C LYS A 151 1.02 -40.51 13.37
N LYS A 152 2.18 -40.47 12.70
CA LYS A 152 3.45 -39.95 13.28
C LYS A 152 3.56 -38.44 13.05
N LEU A 153 3.97 -37.71 14.09
CA LEU A 153 4.14 -36.26 14.02
C LEU A 153 5.25 -35.87 13.04
N PHE A 154 5.01 -34.89 12.18
CA PHE A 154 6.02 -34.38 11.23
C PHE A 154 7.11 -33.53 11.87
N HIS A 155 6.86 -32.97 13.06
CA HIS A 155 7.76 -32.03 13.71
C HIS A 155 7.82 -32.30 15.21
N GLU A 156 9.03 -32.31 15.77
CA GLU A 156 9.29 -32.68 17.16
C GLU A 156 8.67 -31.68 18.16
N LEU A 157 8.72 -30.39 17.83
CA LEU A 157 8.13 -29.31 18.64
C LEU A 157 6.61 -29.14 18.48
N TYR A 158 5.89 -30.15 17.97
CA TYR A 158 4.44 -30.05 17.72
C TYR A 158 3.62 -29.75 18.98
N ASN A 159 4.03 -30.29 20.13
CA ASN A 159 3.30 -30.11 21.39
C ASN A 159 3.42 -28.69 21.95
N ALA A 160 4.25 -27.83 21.35
CA ALA A 160 4.40 -26.45 21.77
C ALA A 160 3.33 -25.54 21.14
N THR A 161 2.94 -24.50 21.86
CA THR A 161 1.89 -23.55 21.42
C THR A 161 2.24 -22.78 20.14
N SER A 162 3.54 -22.68 19.80
CA SER A 162 4.06 -21.96 18.63
C SER A 162 5.19 -22.72 17.96
N GLN A 163 4.83 -23.77 17.23
CA GLN A 163 5.76 -24.72 16.62
C GLN A 163 6.75 -24.03 15.67
N LYS A 164 6.28 -23.22 14.70
CA LYS A 164 7.16 -22.62 13.69
C LYS A 164 8.02 -21.49 14.26
N PHE A 165 7.47 -20.72 15.19
CA PHE A 165 8.26 -19.71 15.90
C PHE A 165 9.41 -20.33 16.70
N LEU A 166 9.15 -21.43 17.41
CA LEU A 166 10.20 -22.13 18.16
C LEU A 166 11.20 -22.82 17.25
N ALA A 167 10.75 -23.42 16.15
CA ALA A 167 11.64 -23.96 15.12
C ALA A 167 12.56 -22.87 14.54
N LEU A 168 12.03 -21.67 14.33
CA LEU A 168 12.82 -20.53 13.89
C LEU A 168 13.88 -20.13 14.93
N LEU A 169 13.50 -20.05 16.21
CA LEU A 169 14.47 -19.79 17.28
C LEU A 169 15.55 -20.87 17.36
N TYR A 170 15.19 -22.14 17.22
CA TYR A 170 16.13 -23.26 17.21
C TYR A 170 17.11 -23.16 16.04
N ASN A 171 16.61 -22.86 14.84
CA ASN A 171 17.43 -22.65 13.65
C ASN A 171 18.37 -21.44 13.77
N MET A 172 18.11 -20.48 14.67
CA MET A 172 19.06 -19.40 14.99
C MET A 172 20.19 -19.82 15.94
N VAL A 173 19.92 -20.78 16.83
CA VAL A 173 20.92 -21.26 17.79
C VAL A 173 22.02 -22.05 17.08
N GLY A 174 21.69 -22.85 16.06
CA GLY A 174 22.67 -23.64 15.30
C GLY A 174 23.81 -22.81 14.69
N PRO A 175 23.53 -21.77 13.88
CA PRO A 175 24.55 -20.86 13.39
C PRO A 175 25.35 -20.17 14.52
N SER A 176 24.71 -19.90 15.66
CA SER A 176 25.38 -19.32 16.84
C SER A 176 26.38 -20.29 17.47
N THR A 177 26.02 -21.57 17.62
CA THR A 177 26.90 -22.59 18.23
C THR A 177 28.04 -22.96 17.29
N VAL A 178 27.77 -23.19 16.00
CA VAL A 178 28.80 -23.42 14.98
C VAL A 178 29.77 -22.24 14.92
N HIS A 179 29.27 -21.02 15.08
CA HIS A 179 30.11 -19.83 15.19
C HIS A 179 31.01 -19.82 16.44
N MET A 180 30.48 -20.20 17.61
CA MET A 180 31.26 -20.33 18.85
C MET A 180 32.38 -21.38 18.71
N HIS A 181 32.09 -22.53 18.10
CA HIS A 181 33.10 -23.56 17.82
C HIS A 181 34.19 -23.06 16.88
N ILE A 182 33.83 -22.35 15.81
CA ILE A 182 34.80 -21.75 14.90
C ILE A 182 35.67 -20.74 15.64
N ARG A 183 35.11 -19.94 16.55
CA ARG A 183 35.88 -19.00 17.37
C ARG A 183 36.88 -19.73 18.28
N VAL A 184 36.46 -20.80 18.95
CA VAL A 184 37.36 -21.62 19.81
C VAL A 184 38.50 -22.21 18.98
N VAL A 185 38.18 -22.82 17.83
CA VAL A 185 39.17 -23.38 16.90
C VAL A 185 40.12 -22.29 16.40
N MET A 186 39.62 -21.12 16.02
CA MET A 186 40.47 -20.02 15.52
C MET A 186 41.39 -19.43 16.58
N VAL A 187 40.97 -19.41 17.86
CA VAL A 187 41.82 -19.01 18.99
C VAL A 187 42.92 -20.05 19.21
N ILE A 188 42.60 -21.34 19.11
CA ILE A 188 43.58 -22.43 19.26
C ILE A 188 44.63 -22.40 18.13
N PHE A 189 44.23 -22.08 16.89
CA PHE A 189 45.12 -22.07 15.73
C PHE A 189 45.73 -20.69 15.40
N GLU A 190 45.58 -19.69 16.27
CA GLU A 190 46.12 -18.31 16.09
C GLU A 190 45.80 -17.65 14.72
N ILE A 191 44.66 -18.01 14.11
CA ILE A 191 44.26 -17.46 12.82
C ILE A 191 43.66 -16.06 13.02
N LYS A 192 44.31 -15.02 12.47
CA LYS A 192 43.82 -13.64 12.53
C LYS A 192 42.45 -13.50 11.83
N PHE A 193 41.47 -13.03 12.58
CA PHE A 193 40.10 -12.85 12.09
C PHE A 193 39.96 -11.56 11.27
N GLN A 194 39.59 -11.66 9.98
CA GLN A 194 39.12 -10.51 9.21
C GLN A 194 37.64 -10.26 9.54
N LYS A 195 37.32 -9.12 10.14
CA LYS A 195 35.94 -8.73 10.47
C LYS A 195 35.15 -8.44 9.21
N SER A 196 34.39 -9.42 8.73
CA SER A 196 33.46 -9.24 7.62
C SER A 196 32.16 -8.60 8.14
N ILE A 197 32.16 -7.27 8.23
CA ILE A 197 30.99 -6.51 8.69
C ILE A 197 29.86 -6.68 7.67
N LEU A 198 28.67 -7.09 8.13
CA LEU A 198 27.48 -7.14 7.31
C LEU A 198 26.91 -5.72 7.18
N ASP A 199 26.99 -5.11 6.00
CA ASP A 199 26.30 -3.85 5.75
C ASP A 199 24.78 -4.09 5.66
N LEU A 200 24.05 -3.43 6.54
CA LEU A 200 22.59 -3.48 6.66
C LEU A 200 21.95 -2.13 6.33
N GLY A 201 22.75 -1.16 5.89
CA GLY A 201 22.31 0.15 5.47
C GLY A 201 21.16 0.09 4.47
N GLY A 202 20.17 0.97 4.65
CA GLY A 202 18.99 1.03 3.78
C GLY A 202 18.01 -0.14 3.94
N THR A 203 18.18 -1.01 4.96
CA THR A 203 17.21 -2.07 5.27
C THR A 203 16.68 -1.98 6.70
N CYS A 204 15.39 -2.25 6.90
CA CYS A 204 14.75 -2.32 8.21
C CYS A 204 14.25 -3.72 8.53
N TRP A 205 14.06 -4.00 9.82
CA TRP A 205 13.39 -5.21 10.27
C TRP A 205 11.94 -5.26 9.80
N VAL A 206 11.48 -6.44 9.41
CA VAL A 206 10.08 -6.71 9.07
C VAL A 206 9.18 -6.43 10.29
N SER A 207 8.04 -5.75 10.11
CA SER A 207 7.13 -5.47 11.23
C SER A 207 6.44 -6.74 11.75
N LYS A 208 5.95 -6.73 13.00
CA LYS A 208 5.25 -7.88 13.60
C LYS A 208 4.18 -8.48 12.69
N GLU A 209 3.30 -7.66 12.13
CA GLU A 209 2.22 -8.12 11.25
C GLU A 209 2.72 -8.87 10.01
N GLN A 210 3.86 -8.46 9.49
CA GLN A 210 4.47 -9.08 8.33
C GLN A 210 5.25 -10.34 8.72
N PHE A 211 5.89 -10.33 9.88
CA PHE A 211 6.54 -11.49 10.47
C PHE A 211 5.53 -12.63 10.70
N GLU A 212 4.35 -12.33 11.22
CA GLU A 212 3.25 -13.30 11.35
C GLU A 212 2.78 -13.85 10.00
N LYS A 213 2.86 -13.06 8.92
CA LYS A 213 2.54 -13.53 7.56
C LYS A 213 3.61 -14.46 7.01
N ILE A 214 4.88 -14.22 7.34
CA ILE A 214 6.00 -15.09 6.94
C ILE A 214 5.90 -16.43 7.66
N ILE A 215 5.69 -16.42 8.98
CA ILE A 215 5.61 -17.64 9.80
C ILE A 215 4.26 -18.36 9.63
N LEU A 216 3.21 -17.61 9.28
CA LEU A 216 1.83 -18.09 9.27
C LEU A 216 1.34 -18.54 10.67
N GLU A 217 1.84 -17.88 11.72
CA GLU A 217 1.41 -18.05 13.12
C GLU A 217 1.21 -16.68 13.76
N GLN A 218 0.33 -16.61 14.76
CA GLN A 218 0.19 -15.42 15.59
C GLN A 218 1.29 -15.42 16.65
N VAL A 219 1.95 -14.29 16.84
CA VAL A 219 3.09 -14.16 17.75
C VAL A 219 2.80 -13.03 18.73
N LYS A 220 3.07 -13.24 20.03
CA LYS A 220 2.93 -12.18 21.03
C LYS A 220 4.03 -11.12 20.86
N ASP A 221 3.79 -9.89 21.30
CA ASP A 221 4.76 -8.80 21.16
C ASP A 221 6.11 -9.12 21.81
N HIS A 222 6.09 -9.72 23.00
CA HIS A 222 7.31 -10.12 23.70
C HIS A 222 8.14 -11.17 22.93
N HIS A 223 7.49 -12.13 22.27
CA HIS A 223 8.16 -13.13 21.45
C HIS A 223 8.82 -12.50 20.22
N TYR A 224 8.13 -11.54 19.58
CA TYR A 224 8.71 -10.79 18.48
C TYR A 224 9.89 -9.91 18.94
N ALA A 225 9.79 -9.23 20.07
CA ALA A 225 10.90 -8.45 20.64
C ALA A 225 12.11 -9.34 20.96
N PHE A 226 11.87 -10.52 21.55
CA PHE A 226 12.93 -11.50 21.80
C PHE A 226 13.60 -11.97 20.51
N PHE A 227 12.82 -12.21 19.46
CA PHE A 227 13.33 -12.59 18.15
C PHE A 227 14.25 -11.51 17.55
N ILE A 228 13.82 -10.24 17.56
CA ILE A 228 14.63 -9.12 17.07
C ILE A 228 15.94 -9.02 17.85
N LYS A 229 15.88 -9.07 19.19
CA LYS A 229 17.07 -9.04 20.06
C LYS A 229 18.03 -10.20 19.76
N SER A 230 17.48 -11.37 19.42
CA SER A 230 18.28 -12.56 19.07
C SER A 230 18.99 -12.38 17.73
N ILE A 231 18.34 -11.79 16.72
CA ILE A 231 18.99 -11.53 15.44
C ILE A 231 19.99 -10.37 15.51
N GLU A 232 19.71 -9.33 16.29
CA GLU A 232 20.67 -8.24 16.51
C GLU A 232 21.98 -8.78 17.09
N ARG A 233 21.90 -9.70 18.07
CA ARG A 233 23.07 -10.44 18.55
C ARG A 233 23.80 -11.19 17.44
N LEU A 234 23.07 -11.84 16.52
CA LEU A 234 23.65 -12.54 15.37
C LEU A 234 24.39 -11.60 14.41
N VAL A 235 23.91 -10.37 14.25
CA VAL A 235 24.49 -9.34 13.37
C VAL A 235 25.77 -8.76 13.97
N ASP A 236 25.80 -8.54 15.29
CA ASP A 236 26.96 -7.97 15.99
C ASP A 236 28.18 -8.92 16.01
N HIS A 237 27.96 -10.19 15.67
CA HIS A 237 29.01 -11.19 15.71
C HIS A 237 30.06 -11.04 14.59
N PRO A 238 31.32 -11.43 14.85
CA PRO A 238 32.42 -11.29 13.91
C PRO A 238 32.18 -11.97 12.54
N ASN A 239 31.53 -13.14 12.51
CA ASN A 239 31.22 -13.90 11.28
C ASN A 239 29.78 -13.69 10.75
N ALA A 240 29.21 -12.49 10.92
CA ALA A 240 27.83 -12.21 10.51
C ALA A 240 27.52 -12.53 9.03
N SER A 241 28.53 -12.51 8.15
CA SER A 241 28.35 -12.78 6.71
C SER A 241 27.84 -14.18 6.39
N ARG A 242 28.17 -15.21 7.18
CA ARG A 242 27.64 -16.58 6.97
C ARG A 242 26.15 -16.69 7.29
N VAL A 243 25.68 -15.85 8.21
CA VAL A 243 24.27 -15.80 8.65
C VAL A 243 23.43 -14.87 7.75
N LYS A 244 24.05 -14.23 6.74
CA LYS A 244 23.39 -13.31 5.81
C LYS A 244 22.18 -13.92 5.13
N GLU A 245 22.29 -15.15 4.63
CA GLU A 245 21.21 -15.85 3.93
C GLU A 245 19.99 -16.07 4.84
N PHE A 246 20.24 -16.30 6.12
CA PHE A 246 19.20 -16.45 7.14
C PHE A 246 18.54 -15.12 7.52
N ILE A 247 19.32 -14.03 7.57
CA ILE A 247 18.85 -12.70 8.01
C ILE A 247 18.04 -11.98 6.93
N MET A 248 18.47 -12.07 5.67
CA MET A 248 17.89 -11.29 4.56
C MET A 248 16.38 -11.47 4.35
N PRO A 249 15.78 -12.66 4.50
CA PRO A 249 14.32 -12.84 4.44
C PRO A 249 13.53 -12.01 5.46
N TYR A 250 14.14 -11.66 6.60
CA TYR A 250 13.53 -10.88 7.67
C TYR A 250 13.86 -9.38 7.59
N ARG A 251 14.53 -8.95 6.51
CA ARG A 251 14.84 -7.55 6.21
C ARG A 251 13.95 -7.05 5.08
N ARG A 252 13.65 -5.75 5.10
CA ARG A 252 13.03 -5.04 3.97
C ARG A 252 13.90 -3.88 3.55
N LYS A 253 14.02 -3.69 2.24
CA LYS A 253 14.58 -2.45 1.70
C LYS A 253 13.69 -1.29 2.13
N MET A 254 14.28 -0.34 2.83
CA MET A 254 13.64 0.93 3.11
C MET A 254 13.61 1.70 1.80
N ALA A 255 12.44 2.23 1.43
CA ALA A 255 12.39 3.23 0.38
C ALA A 255 12.99 4.50 0.95
N THR A 256 14.27 4.77 0.66
CA THR A 256 14.85 6.08 0.93
C THR A 256 14.11 7.07 0.03
N GLN A 257 13.22 7.87 0.60
CA GLN A 257 12.60 9.00 -0.10
C GLN A 257 13.55 10.20 -0.17
N GLY A 258 14.86 9.98 -0.06
CA GLY A 258 15.87 10.96 -0.41
C GLY A 258 15.85 11.11 -1.91
N ALA A 259 14.85 11.83 -2.40
CA ALA A 259 14.70 12.12 -3.80
C ALA A 259 15.91 12.97 -4.19
N ASP A 260 16.72 12.47 -5.10
CA ASP A 260 17.23 13.33 -6.16
C ASP A 260 15.97 13.96 -6.80
N GLU A 261 15.52 15.09 -6.26
CA GLU A 261 14.37 15.78 -6.82
C GLU A 261 14.82 16.29 -8.17
N GLU A 262 14.40 15.62 -9.25
CA GLU A 262 14.75 15.97 -10.62
C GLU A 262 14.39 17.44 -10.85
N ILE A 263 15.41 18.29 -10.97
CA ILE A 263 15.24 19.72 -11.15
C ILE A 263 14.55 19.88 -12.52
N PRO A 264 13.38 20.54 -12.59
CA PRO A 264 12.68 20.72 -13.84
C PRO A 264 13.57 21.52 -14.80
N LYS A 265 13.62 21.07 -16.06
CA LYS A 265 14.41 21.72 -17.12
C LYS A 265 13.82 23.09 -17.44
N LEU A 266 14.69 24.07 -17.69
CA LEU A 266 14.31 25.41 -18.13
C LEU A 266 13.60 25.36 -19.48
N LEU A 267 12.57 26.19 -19.63
CA LEU A 267 11.90 26.46 -20.89
C LEU A 267 12.53 27.71 -21.52
N TYR A 268 12.35 27.90 -22.82
CA TYR A 268 12.88 29.06 -23.54
C TYR A 268 11.75 29.76 -24.29
N THR A 269 11.75 31.08 -24.28
CA THR A 269 10.85 31.92 -25.08
C THR A 269 11.32 31.91 -26.55
N GLU A 270 10.49 32.42 -27.46
CA GLU A 270 10.88 32.65 -28.86
C GLU A 270 12.16 33.49 -28.98
N ASP A 271 12.35 34.44 -28.05
CA ASP A 271 13.54 35.30 -27.94
C ASP A 271 14.77 34.61 -27.34
N GLY A 272 14.69 33.31 -27.01
CA GLY A 272 15.78 32.55 -26.41
C GLY A 272 16.02 32.79 -24.91
N ILE A 273 15.18 33.59 -24.26
CA ILE A 273 15.28 33.87 -22.82
C ILE A 273 14.83 32.63 -22.03
N PRO A 274 15.64 32.11 -21.09
CA PRO A 274 15.25 30.99 -20.25
C PRO A 274 14.20 31.41 -19.21
N TYR A 275 13.14 30.64 -19.05
CA TYR A 275 12.12 30.89 -18.03
C TYR A 275 11.63 29.60 -17.37
N MET A 276 11.03 29.75 -16.20
CA MET A 276 10.36 28.67 -15.47
C MET A 276 9.05 29.16 -14.88
N THR A 277 7.99 28.37 -15.04
CA THR A 277 6.67 28.66 -14.48
C THR A 277 6.29 27.64 -13.42
N HIS A 278 5.77 28.11 -12.29
CA HIS A 278 5.29 27.25 -11.21
C HIS A 278 4.03 27.82 -10.54
N GLU A 279 3.17 26.93 -10.07
CA GLU A 279 2.00 27.29 -9.25
C GLU A 279 2.36 27.31 -7.76
N GLY A 280 2.13 28.42 -7.08
CA GLY A 280 2.16 28.51 -5.63
C GLY A 280 0.75 28.55 -5.06
N ARG A 281 0.54 27.89 -3.91
CA ARG A 281 -0.72 28.02 -3.17
C ARG A 281 -0.45 28.26 -1.70
N ARG A 282 -1.30 29.06 -1.07
CA ARG A 282 -1.25 29.29 0.39
C ARG A 282 -2.63 29.62 0.90
N LYS A 283 -3.12 28.85 1.87
CA LYS A 283 -4.50 28.92 2.36
C LYS A 283 -5.49 28.75 1.19
N THR A 284 -6.09 29.84 0.72
CA THR A 284 -7.03 29.92 -0.40
C THR A 284 -6.51 30.78 -1.56
N ALA A 285 -5.31 31.34 -1.44
CA ALA A 285 -4.65 32.08 -2.51
C ALA A 285 -3.90 31.10 -3.43
N ASN A 286 -4.04 31.30 -4.73
CA ASN A 286 -3.30 30.63 -5.77
C ASN A 286 -2.51 31.67 -6.56
N ALA A 287 -1.26 31.37 -6.86
CA ALA A 287 -0.38 32.21 -7.66
C ALA A 287 0.23 31.37 -8.78
N LYS A 288 0.22 31.88 -10.00
CA LYS A 288 1.02 31.37 -11.11
C LYS A 288 2.19 32.33 -11.28
N VAL A 289 3.40 31.84 -11.07
CA VAL A 289 4.61 32.65 -11.10
C VAL A 289 5.48 32.17 -12.24
N THR A 290 5.91 33.10 -13.09
CA THR A 290 6.91 32.89 -14.12
C THR A 290 8.14 33.72 -13.78
N VAL A 291 9.30 33.08 -13.75
CA VAL A 291 10.59 33.74 -13.55
C VAL A 291 11.37 33.65 -14.85
N TYR A 292 11.77 34.81 -15.36
CA TYR A 292 12.62 34.96 -16.55
C TYR A 292 14.06 35.18 -16.09
N GLY A 293 15.00 34.44 -16.69
CA GLY A 293 16.43 34.65 -16.52
C GLY A 293 16.90 35.91 -17.25
N GLU A 294 18.10 36.38 -16.90
CA GLU A 294 18.76 37.53 -17.54
C GLU A 294 17.91 38.82 -17.50
N GLY A 295 17.23 39.03 -16.37
CA GLY A 295 16.34 40.17 -16.15
C GLY A 295 16.99 41.37 -15.47
N SER A 296 16.20 42.43 -15.32
CA SER A 296 16.57 43.69 -14.66
C SER A 296 16.19 43.75 -13.17
N GLY A 297 15.51 42.73 -12.64
CA GLY A 297 14.97 42.72 -11.28
C GLY A 297 13.53 43.24 -11.18
N ASN A 298 12.82 43.36 -12.30
CA ASN A 298 11.45 43.84 -12.34
C ASN A 298 10.49 42.77 -11.81
N ILE A 299 9.68 43.15 -10.83
CA ILE A 299 8.66 42.28 -10.22
C ILE A 299 7.28 42.86 -10.53
N THR A 300 6.53 42.14 -11.37
CA THR A 300 5.16 42.48 -11.76
C THR A 300 4.17 41.49 -11.16
N ILE A 301 3.11 42.00 -10.53
CA ILE A 301 2.06 41.25 -9.86
C ILE A 301 0.72 41.75 -10.43
N ASN A 302 -0.01 40.90 -11.14
CA ASN A 302 -1.27 41.25 -11.81
C ASN A 302 -1.17 42.54 -12.65
N GLY A 303 -0.07 42.71 -13.39
CA GLY A 303 0.19 43.89 -14.22
C GLY A 303 0.59 45.17 -13.45
N ARG A 304 0.81 45.10 -12.14
CA ARG A 304 1.29 46.21 -11.31
C ARG A 304 2.67 45.90 -10.74
N ASN A 305 3.45 46.91 -10.37
CA ASN A 305 4.73 46.70 -9.68
C ASN A 305 4.55 46.13 -8.27
N ILE A 306 5.66 45.86 -7.57
CA ILE A 306 5.70 45.37 -6.18
C ILE A 306 4.87 46.22 -5.17
N LEU A 307 4.54 47.47 -5.54
CA LEU A 307 3.61 48.35 -4.81
C LEU A 307 2.18 47.79 -4.71
N TYR A 308 1.85 46.71 -5.43
CA TYR A 308 0.61 45.94 -5.23
C TYR A 308 0.36 45.61 -3.75
N PHE A 309 1.43 45.24 -3.03
CA PHE A 309 1.36 45.07 -1.58
C PHE A 309 1.60 46.41 -0.89
N THR A 310 0.65 46.86 -0.08
CA THR A 310 0.79 48.07 0.75
C THR A 310 1.73 47.84 1.93
N ASN A 311 1.64 46.67 2.57
CA ASN A 311 2.43 46.31 3.73
C ASN A 311 3.86 45.92 3.34
N ILE A 312 4.83 46.39 4.13
CA ILE A 312 6.25 46.07 3.95
C ILE A 312 6.50 44.58 4.14
N GLN A 313 5.89 43.95 5.14
CA GLN A 313 6.02 42.51 5.41
C GLN A 313 5.68 41.65 4.19
N ASP A 314 4.64 42.01 3.44
CA ASP A 314 4.23 41.27 2.25
C ASP A 314 5.24 41.40 1.11
N ARG A 315 5.91 42.57 0.99
CA ARG A 315 7.00 42.78 0.03
C ARG A 315 8.24 41.99 0.41
N GLU A 316 8.62 42.00 1.69
CA GLU A 316 9.76 41.22 2.20
C GLU A 316 9.57 39.72 1.93
N GLN A 317 8.35 39.20 2.09
CA GLN A 317 8.06 37.79 1.79
C GLN A 317 8.33 37.44 0.32
N VAL A 318 8.00 38.34 -0.61
CA VAL A 318 8.22 38.12 -2.05
C VAL A 318 9.71 38.22 -2.40
N LEU A 319 10.44 39.14 -1.76
CA LEU A 319 11.87 39.37 -2.00
C LEU A 319 12.78 38.31 -1.36
N PHE A 320 12.37 37.72 -0.24
CA PHE A 320 13.17 36.76 0.53
C PHE A 320 13.80 35.63 -0.30
N PRO A 321 13.08 34.89 -1.19
CA PRO A 321 13.70 33.84 -2.00
C PRO A 321 14.76 34.37 -2.99
N LEU A 322 14.59 35.59 -3.53
CA LEU A 322 15.56 36.21 -4.44
C LEU A 322 16.82 36.66 -3.70
N GLN A 323 16.64 37.20 -2.49
CA GLN A 323 17.75 37.60 -1.62
C GLN A 323 18.55 36.38 -1.15
N PHE A 324 17.87 35.30 -0.73
CA PHE A 324 18.51 34.07 -0.27
C PHE A 324 19.32 33.40 -1.39
N SER A 325 18.77 33.35 -2.59
CA SER A 325 19.42 32.75 -3.77
C SER A 325 20.45 33.65 -4.46
N LYS A 326 20.67 34.88 -3.98
CA LYS A 326 21.55 35.89 -4.62
C LYS A 326 21.18 36.19 -6.09
N LEU A 327 19.88 36.09 -6.40
CA LEU A 327 19.28 36.38 -7.70
C LEU A 327 18.57 37.75 -7.74
N LEU A 328 18.64 38.52 -6.65
CA LEU A 328 18.10 39.86 -6.59
C LEU A 328 18.74 40.75 -7.67
N GLY A 329 17.91 41.34 -8.53
CA GLY A 329 18.36 42.18 -9.66
C GLY A 329 18.84 41.41 -10.90
N LYS A 330 18.78 40.07 -10.92
CA LYS A 330 19.22 39.24 -12.07
C LYS A 330 18.09 38.57 -12.83
N VAL A 331 16.90 38.51 -12.23
CA VAL A 331 15.74 37.81 -12.77
C VAL A 331 14.54 38.72 -12.74
N ASP A 332 13.70 38.59 -13.76
CA ASP A 332 12.41 39.28 -13.82
C ASP A 332 11.30 38.31 -13.42
N VAL A 333 10.35 38.80 -12.62
CA VAL A 333 9.28 37.98 -12.05
C VAL A 333 7.94 38.52 -12.52
N VAL A 334 7.13 37.64 -13.09
CA VAL A 334 5.73 37.90 -13.44
C VAL A 334 4.86 36.97 -12.62
N ALA A 335 3.98 37.52 -11.79
CA ALA A 335 3.08 36.77 -10.94
C ALA A 335 1.61 37.13 -11.22
N GLU A 336 0.82 36.11 -11.52
CA GLU A 336 -0.65 36.20 -11.59
C GLU A 336 -1.22 35.57 -10.31
N VAL A 337 -2.06 36.30 -9.58
CA VAL A 337 -2.54 35.85 -8.27
C VAL A 337 -4.03 36.07 -8.11
N GLU A 338 -4.69 35.03 -7.59
CA GLU A 338 -6.13 34.99 -7.39
C GLU A 338 -6.50 34.42 -6.02
N GLY A 339 -7.57 34.96 -5.44
CA GLY A 339 -8.15 34.49 -4.19
C GLY A 339 -7.34 34.83 -2.93
N GLY A 340 -7.89 34.45 -1.77
CA GLY A 340 -7.28 34.72 -0.46
C GLY A 340 -7.24 36.21 -0.08
N GLY A 341 -6.25 36.58 0.72
CA GLY A 341 -5.97 37.98 1.09
C GLY A 341 -4.47 38.25 0.97
N MET A 342 -4.06 39.51 1.16
CA MET A 342 -2.70 40.00 0.85
C MET A 342 -1.56 39.13 1.39
N SER A 343 -1.60 38.74 2.67
CA SER A 343 -0.57 37.86 3.26
C SER A 343 -0.61 36.40 2.80
N GLY A 344 -1.78 35.94 2.34
CA GLY A 344 -1.90 34.65 1.67
C GLY A 344 -1.25 34.71 0.29
N GLN A 345 -1.53 35.78 -0.45
CA GLN A 345 -1.02 36.02 -1.79
C GLN A 345 0.51 36.19 -1.82
N SER A 346 1.06 37.04 -0.96
CA SER A 346 2.52 37.22 -0.83
C SER A 346 3.23 35.89 -0.54
N GLY A 347 2.67 35.08 0.36
CA GLY A 347 3.20 33.76 0.68
C GLY A 347 3.07 32.72 -0.45
N SER A 348 2.02 32.76 -1.27
CA SER A 348 1.90 31.90 -2.45
C SER A 348 2.89 32.30 -3.54
N ILE A 349 3.09 33.60 -3.77
CA ILE A 349 4.09 34.11 -4.71
C ILE A 349 5.49 33.68 -4.26
N ARG A 350 5.82 33.88 -2.98
CA ARG A 350 7.11 33.47 -2.40
C ARG A 350 7.45 32.02 -2.71
N TYR A 351 6.50 31.11 -2.51
CA TYR A 351 6.69 29.69 -2.80
C TYR A 351 6.86 29.43 -4.31
N GLY A 352 6.07 30.12 -5.15
CA GLY A 352 6.20 30.04 -6.61
C GLY A 352 7.58 30.49 -7.09
N ILE A 353 8.05 31.66 -6.63
CA ILE A 353 9.40 32.17 -6.94
C ILE A 353 10.46 31.16 -6.49
N ALA A 354 10.39 30.68 -5.25
CA ALA A 354 11.36 29.72 -4.72
C ALA A 354 11.44 28.43 -5.55
N MET A 355 10.28 27.91 -6.00
CA MET A 355 10.24 26.72 -6.86
C MET A 355 10.82 26.99 -8.25
N CYS A 356 10.56 28.15 -8.85
CA CYS A 356 11.16 28.53 -10.14
C CYS A 356 12.68 28.72 -10.04
N CYS A 357 13.17 29.33 -8.95
CA CYS A 357 14.60 29.59 -8.75
C CYS A 357 15.45 28.32 -8.75
N ARG A 358 14.90 27.15 -8.40
CA ARG A 358 15.63 25.87 -8.38
C ARG A 358 16.25 25.50 -9.73
N SER A 359 15.62 25.89 -10.84
CA SER A 359 16.13 25.59 -12.17
C SER A 359 17.34 26.45 -12.57
N PHE A 360 17.63 27.52 -11.82
CA PHE A 360 18.74 28.45 -12.08
C PHE A 360 19.91 28.30 -11.08
N LEU A 361 19.83 27.35 -10.14
CA LEU A 361 20.74 27.26 -9.00
C LEU A 361 21.43 25.89 -8.91
N ASP A 362 22.58 25.87 -8.23
CA ASP A 362 23.29 24.66 -7.91
C ASP A 362 22.57 23.81 -6.85
N ARG A 363 22.88 22.52 -6.83
CA ARG A 363 22.23 21.54 -5.94
C ARG A 363 22.43 21.85 -4.45
N GLU A 364 23.57 22.41 -4.07
CA GLU A 364 23.87 22.79 -2.68
C GLU A 364 22.93 23.90 -2.19
N MET A 365 22.76 24.96 -3.00
CA MET A 365 21.85 26.06 -2.68
C MET A 365 20.39 25.59 -2.60
N ILE A 366 19.99 24.60 -3.41
CA ILE A 366 18.65 24.02 -3.35
C ILE A 366 18.41 23.31 -2.01
N GLU A 367 19.40 22.57 -1.50
CA GLU A 367 19.32 21.96 -0.17
C GLU A 367 19.25 23.01 0.93
N ASP A 368 20.01 24.10 0.83
CA ASP A 368 19.94 25.23 1.76
C ASP A 368 18.56 25.89 1.74
N MET A 369 17.96 26.09 0.55
CA MET A 369 16.59 26.59 0.41
C MET A 369 15.56 25.62 1.01
N ARG A 370 15.79 24.30 0.89
CA ARG A 370 14.95 23.27 1.51
C ARG A 370 15.02 23.35 3.02
N LEU A 371 16.23 23.48 3.59
CA LEU A 371 16.46 23.64 5.03
C LEU A 371 15.87 24.95 5.57
N ALA A 372 15.96 26.04 4.80
CA ALA A 372 15.33 27.32 5.13
C ALA A 372 13.79 27.29 5.03
N GLY A 373 13.20 26.21 4.52
CA GLY A 373 11.75 26.03 4.40
C GLY A 373 11.09 26.82 3.27
N LEU A 374 11.87 27.28 2.29
CA LEU A 374 11.38 28.01 1.11
C LEU A 374 10.65 27.09 0.12
N LEU A 375 11.14 25.86 -0.01
CA LEU A 375 10.62 24.84 -0.93
C LEU A 375 9.49 23.99 -0.34
N MET A 376 9.08 24.25 0.90
CA MET A 376 8.02 23.51 1.56
C MET A 376 6.69 24.26 1.47
N TYR A 377 5.66 23.55 1.02
CA TYR A 377 4.30 24.05 0.96
C TYR A 377 3.70 24.26 2.38
N ASP A 378 3.09 25.42 2.65
CA ASP A 378 2.39 25.68 3.91
C ASP A 378 1.01 24.98 3.94
N LEU A 379 0.96 23.80 4.55
CA LEU A 379 -0.25 22.98 4.67
C LEU A 379 -1.30 23.57 5.64
N ARG A 380 -0.98 24.61 6.41
CA ARG A 380 -1.90 25.17 7.41
C ARG A 380 -3.07 25.87 6.74
N ARG A 381 -4.28 25.45 7.10
CA ARG A 381 -5.54 26.04 6.63
C ARG A 381 -6.46 26.31 7.81
N ARG A 382 -7.48 27.16 7.61
CA ARG A 382 -8.50 27.41 8.62
C ARG A 382 -9.24 26.10 8.89
N GLU A 383 -9.15 25.61 10.12
CA GLU A 383 -9.92 24.46 10.57
C GLU A 383 -11.43 24.77 10.51
N ARG A 384 -12.22 23.77 10.14
CA ARG A 384 -13.69 23.91 10.15
C ARG A 384 -14.22 24.10 11.57
N LYS A 385 -15.31 24.85 11.71
CA LYS A 385 -16.08 24.90 12.96
C LYS A 385 -16.69 23.53 13.25
N LYS A 386 -16.67 23.09 14.52
CA LYS A 386 -17.36 21.88 14.96
C LYS A 386 -18.76 22.25 15.49
N PRO A 387 -19.81 21.45 15.21
CA PRO A 387 -21.12 21.67 15.82
C PRO A 387 -21.01 21.56 17.35
N GLY A 388 -21.78 22.36 18.08
CA GLY A 388 -21.70 22.45 19.55
C GLY A 388 -20.48 23.20 20.09
N GLN A 389 -19.69 23.86 19.24
CA GLN A 389 -18.57 24.71 19.64
C GLN A 389 -18.74 26.13 19.10
N LYS A 390 -18.17 27.13 19.80
CA LYS A 390 -18.21 28.54 19.38
C LYS A 390 -17.34 28.77 18.13
N GLY A 391 -16.16 28.15 18.08
CA GLY A 391 -15.23 28.20 16.95
C GLY A 391 -14.65 26.83 16.59
N PRO A 392 -13.57 26.76 15.79
CA PRO A 392 -12.91 25.50 15.46
C PRO A 392 -12.36 24.74 16.68
N ARG A 393 -11.85 25.51 17.67
CA ARG A 393 -11.32 24.99 18.94
C ARG A 393 -11.94 25.67 20.17
N ALA A 394 -12.50 26.87 20.01
CA ALA A 394 -13.13 27.61 21.10
C ALA A 394 -14.45 26.94 21.51
N LYS A 395 -14.56 26.56 22.79
CA LYS A 395 -15.78 26.02 23.39
C LYS A 395 -16.69 27.17 23.84
N PHE A 396 -17.98 26.89 23.99
CA PHE A 396 -18.85 27.80 24.73
C PHE A 396 -18.43 27.85 26.20
N THR A 397 -18.74 28.96 26.87
CA THR A 397 -18.51 29.09 28.31
C THR A 397 -19.26 27.98 29.03
N TRP A 398 -18.52 27.14 29.75
CA TRP A 398 -19.12 26.07 30.54
C TRP A 398 -19.63 26.64 31.86
N LYS A 399 -20.93 26.45 32.14
CA LYS A 399 -21.52 26.77 33.44
C LYS A 399 -21.57 25.48 34.27
N LYS A 400 -21.02 25.52 35.49
CA LYS A 400 -20.91 24.36 36.38
C LYS A 400 -22.19 24.06 37.16
N ARG A 401 -22.99 25.08 37.46
CA ARG A 401 -24.16 25.03 38.34
C ARG A 401 -25.41 25.34 37.54
#